data_AF-A0A5N7ZQ27-F1
#
_entry.id   AF-A0A5N7ZQ27-F1
#
_cell.length_a   1.000
_cell.length_b   1.000
_cell.length_c   1.000
_cell.angle_alpha   90.00
_cell.angle_beta   90.00
_cell.angle_gamma   90.00
#
_symmetry.space_group_name_H-M   'P 1'
#
loop_
_entity.id
_entity.type
_entity.pdbx_description
1 polymer ?
#
loop_
_entity_poly.entity_id
_entity_poly.type
_entity_poly.pdbx_seq_one_letter_code
_entity_poly.pdbx_strand_id
1 'polypeptide(L)'
;MFKRLVLLLLCLALTACGRAPDTDVLRADVERSLATAYGDGLFRIAELKRMGSATDNTAPADESRRVVYYDVALDLGRDISLGAWDQPGAASLVTLLGAGPRSISGVKSGGNQAGDRIVAHASAIYRHDGKTWTLVTPAGFKAAEAPSLDTGAPPPVTRQLLDTLDQITHSVAYSASSTAQSVVQQELERSVARINGRLARLQQGYPLAGGPDRGEYVAFARALAEVARSRQIRVTPLITGGGAENIALLRSGDAVVGLAQADTARLAYEGRGPFADQGPFGSLRALGSLYPELVHIVVRDDPALRGVRDLKAPALRRRPVAGCAGSTWVGRTGAARRAPGRGA
;
A
#
# COMPACT_ATOMS: atom_id res chain seq x y z
N MET A 1 -38.45 14.39 -64.77
CA MET A 1 -37.20 14.81 -64.10
C MET A 1 -37.38 15.30 -62.67
N PHE A 2 -38.50 15.98 -62.35
CA PHE A 2 -38.77 16.54 -61.01
C PHE A 2 -38.76 15.52 -59.85
N LYS A 3 -39.31 14.30 -60.05
CA LYS A 3 -39.29 13.23 -59.03
C LYS A 3 -37.88 12.74 -58.67
N ARG A 4 -36.93 12.74 -59.61
CA ARG A 4 -35.52 12.36 -59.34
C ARG A 4 -34.78 13.46 -58.59
N LEU A 5 -35.09 14.73 -58.86
CA LEU A 5 -34.54 15.88 -58.15
C LEU A 5 -35.04 15.93 -56.69
N VAL A 6 -36.33 15.64 -56.46
CA VAL A 6 -36.91 15.56 -55.12
C VAL A 6 -36.35 14.38 -54.33
N LEU A 7 -36.09 13.23 -54.97
CA LEU A 7 -35.44 12.09 -54.30
C LEU A 7 -33.99 12.41 -53.91
N LEU A 8 -33.23 13.10 -54.78
CA LEU A 8 -31.86 13.54 -54.48
C LEU A 8 -31.82 14.60 -53.38
N LEU A 9 -32.77 15.55 -53.36
CA LEU A 9 -32.92 16.53 -52.28
C LEU A 9 -33.35 15.89 -50.95
N LEU A 10 -34.19 14.85 -50.98
CA LEU A 10 -34.59 14.10 -49.80
C LEU A 10 -33.44 13.22 -49.25
N CYS A 11 -32.62 12.65 -50.13
CA CYS A 11 -31.39 11.94 -49.74
C CYS A 11 -30.31 12.89 -49.20
N LEU A 12 -30.20 14.12 -49.71
CA LEU A 12 -29.33 15.16 -49.15
C LEU A 12 -29.84 15.68 -47.80
N ALA A 13 -31.15 15.83 -47.62
CA ALA A 13 -31.76 16.26 -46.36
C ALA A 13 -31.67 15.21 -45.23
N LEU A 14 -31.46 13.93 -45.55
CA LEU A 14 -31.25 12.85 -44.56
C LEU A 14 -29.82 12.77 -44.01
N THR A 15 -28.87 13.61 -44.47
CA THR A 15 -27.48 13.59 -43.98
C THR A 15 -27.19 14.57 -42.84
N ALA A 16 -28.18 15.35 -42.39
CA ALA A 16 -27.99 16.46 -41.45
C ALA A 16 -28.45 16.21 -40.01
N CYS A 17 -28.65 14.95 -39.58
CA CYS A 17 -29.03 14.64 -38.20
C CYS A 17 -27.87 14.06 -37.40
N GLY A 18 -27.27 14.88 -36.53
CA GLY A 18 -26.51 14.48 -35.35
C GLY A 18 -25.45 13.41 -35.58
N ARG A 19 -24.42 13.71 -36.39
CA ARG A 19 -23.27 12.82 -36.59
C ARG A 19 -22.32 12.96 -35.41
N ALA A 20 -21.94 11.84 -34.78
CA ALA A 20 -20.87 11.81 -33.78
C ALA A 20 -19.53 12.22 -34.43
N PRO A 21 -18.49 12.58 -33.63
CA PRO A 21 -17.19 12.94 -34.19
C PRO A 21 -16.66 11.83 -35.10
N ASP A 22 -16.06 12.25 -36.21
CA ASP A 22 -15.46 11.36 -37.19
C ASP A 22 -14.10 10.85 -36.71
N THR A 23 -13.57 9.83 -37.39
CA THR A 23 -12.33 9.14 -37.04
C THR A 23 -11.13 10.08 -37.03
N ASP A 24 -11.09 11.07 -37.91
CA ASP A 24 -9.99 12.04 -37.97
C ASP A 24 -9.98 13.00 -36.77
N VAL A 25 -11.16 13.46 -36.35
CA VAL A 25 -11.31 14.29 -35.14
C VAL A 25 -10.88 13.50 -33.91
N LEU A 26 -11.35 12.26 -33.80
CA LEU A 26 -10.97 11.37 -32.72
C LEU A 26 -9.46 11.12 -32.68
N ARG A 27 -8.83 10.85 -33.84
CA ARG A 27 -7.38 10.67 -33.92
C ARG A 27 -6.63 11.90 -33.45
N ALA A 28 -6.98 13.07 -33.97
CA ALA A 28 -6.33 14.32 -33.59
C ALA A 28 -6.48 14.63 -32.09
N ASP A 29 -7.63 14.33 -31.51
CA ASP A 29 -7.87 14.54 -30.07
C ASP A 29 -7.08 13.56 -29.19
N VAL A 30 -6.99 12.29 -29.60
CA VAL A 30 -6.16 11.29 -28.89
C VAL A 30 -4.68 11.65 -29.00
N GLU A 31 -4.19 12.03 -30.18
CA GLU A 31 -2.80 12.49 -30.38
C GLU A 31 -2.48 13.70 -29.50
N ARG A 32 -3.36 14.71 -29.50
CA ARG A 32 -3.18 15.91 -28.67
C ARG A 32 -3.16 15.57 -27.19
N SER A 33 -4.04 14.67 -26.75
CA SER A 33 -4.11 14.23 -25.35
C SER A 33 -2.82 13.51 -24.95
N LEU A 34 -2.35 12.55 -25.77
CA LEU A 34 -1.12 11.80 -25.52
C LEU A 34 0.10 12.72 -25.49
N ALA A 35 0.22 13.65 -26.43
CA ALA A 35 1.27 14.65 -26.48
C ALA A 35 1.28 15.56 -25.24
N THR A 36 0.09 16.01 -24.81
CA THR A 36 -0.05 16.87 -23.62
C THR A 36 0.38 16.15 -22.35
N ALA A 37 0.06 14.86 -22.21
CA ALA A 37 0.39 14.10 -21.01
C ALA A 37 1.84 13.60 -20.99
N TYR A 38 2.36 13.09 -22.11
CA TYR A 38 3.64 12.38 -22.15
C TYR A 38 4.75 13.08 -22.93
N GLY A 39 4.45 14.26 -23.47
CA GLY A 39 5.31 14.99 -24.38
C GLY A 39 5.28 14.46 -25.81
N ASP A 40 5.72 15.29 -26.74
CA ASP A 40 5.71 14.98 -28.15
C ASP A 40 6.60 13.77 -28.49
N GLY A 41 6.10 12.97 -29.45
CA GLY A 41 6.85 11.87 -30.07
C GLY A 41 7.03 10.61 -29.22
N LEU A 42 6.50 10.54 -27.99
CA LEU A 42 6.55 9.29 -27.21
C LEU A 42 5.61 8.23 -27.80
N PHE A 43 4.34 8.56 -27.99
CA PHE A 43 3.35 7.64 -28.54
C PHE A 43 3.02 8.05 -29.96
N ARG A 44 3.23 7.14 -30.91
CA ARG A 44 2.75 7.26 -32.29
C ARG A 44 1.52 6.39 -32.46
N ILE A 45 0.43 6.95 -32.94
CA ILE A 45 -0.76 6.15 -33.30
C ILE A 45 -0.45 5.37 -34.58
N ALA A 46 -0.21 4.07 -34.44
CA ALA A 46 0.00 3.16 -35.56
C ALA A 46 -1.33 2.82 -36.25
N GLU A 47 -2.37 2.61 -35.45
CA GLU A 47 -3.71 2.29 -35.93
C GLU A 47 -4.75 2.89 -34.99
N LEU A 48 -5.83 3.45 -35.56
CA LEU A 48 -7.00 3.87 -34.80
C LEU A 48 -8.25 3.56 -35.61
N LYS A 49 -9.14 2.77 -35.02
CA LYS A 49 -10.37 2.29 -35.65
C LYS A 49 -11.57 2.65 -34.79
N ARG A 50 -12.43 3.53 -35.32
CA ARG A 50 -13.71 3.87 -34.68
C ARG A 50 -14.69 2.71 -34.81
N MET A 51 -15.24 2.27 -33.68
CA MET A 51 -16.14 1.10 -33.60
C MET A 51 -17.62 1.45 -33.46
N GLY A 52 -17.92 2.68 -33.10
CA GLY A 52 -19.29 3.15 -33.04
C GLY A 52 -19.44 4.31 -32.06
N SER A 53 -20.69 4.70 -31.82
CA SER A 53 -21.00 5.70 -30.79
C SER A 53 -22.36 5.41 -30.17
N ALA A 54 -22.47 5.69 -28.87
CA ALA A 54 -23.70 5.63 -28.11
C ALA A 54 -24.00 6.97 -27.45
N THR A 55 -25.27 7.21 -27.10
CA THR A 55 -25.63 8.32 -26.23
C THR A 55 -25.07 8.04 -24.83
N ASP A 56 -24.51 9.08 -24.20
CA ASP A 56 -24.10 8.99 -22.79
C ASP A 56 -25.32 9.23 -21.90
N ASN A 57 -25.87 8.15 -21.34
CA ASN A 57 -27.04 8.21 -20.46
C ASN A 57 -26.70 8.80 -19.07
N THR A 58 -25.44 9.09 -18.80
CA THR A 58 -24.97 9.75 -17.56
C THR A 58 -24.76 11.25 -17.74
N ALA A 59 -25.06 11.79 -18.93
CA ALA A 59 -24.97 13.21 -19.20
C ALA A 59 -25.89 14.03 -18.27
N PRO A 60 -25.43 15.17 -17.74
CA PRO A 60 -26.31 16.16 -17.12
C PRO A 60 -27.50 16.49 -18.02
N ALA A 61 -28.66 16.79 -17.43
CA ALA A 61 -29.90 17.01 -18.19
C ALA A 61 -29.82 18.17 -19.20
N ASP A 62 -28.86 19.07 -19.02
CA ASP A 62 -28.56 20.23 -19.87
C ASP A 62 -27.47 19.95 -20.93
N GLU A 63 -26.87 18.77 -20.97
CA GLU A 63 -25.78 18.44 -21.89
C GLU A 63 -26.12 17.29 -22.86
N SER A 64 -25.85 17.49 -24.15
CA SER A 64 -25.89 16.41 -25.14
C SER A 64 -24.51 15.77 -25.25
N ARG A 65 -24.34 14.58 -24.65
CA ARG A 65 -23.08 13.82 -24.70
C ARG A 65 -23.19 12.53 -25.50
N ARG A 66 -22.08 12.13 -26.11
CA ARG A 66 -21.91 10.84 -26.79
C ARG A 66 -20.61 10.17 -26.42
N VAL A 67 -20.67 8.86 -26.22
CA VAL A 67 -19.50 7.99 -26.08
C VAL A 67 -19.13 7.45 -27.46
N VAL A 68 -17.89 7.62 -27.87
CA VAL A 68 -17.32 7.07 -29.09
C VAL A 68 -16.36 5.94 -28.71
N TYR A 69 -16.64 4.72 -29.20
CA TYR A 69 -15.80 3.54 -28.95
C TYR A 69 -14.77 3.39 -30.05
N TYR A 70 -13.53 3.05 -29.70
CA TYR A 70 -12.46 2.88 -30.67
C TYR A 70 -11.38 1.91 -30.19
N ASP A 71 -10.72 1.29 -31.16
CA ASP A 71 -9.50 0.53 -30.96
C ASP A 71 -8.32 1.41 -31.35
N VAL A 72 -7.25 1.37 -30.57
CA VAL A 72 -6.02 2.11 -30.85
C VAL A 72 -4.81 1.23 -30.62
N ALA A 73 -3.83 1.36 -31.51
CA ALA A 73 -2.52 0.78 -31.36
C ALA A 73 -1.46 1.88 -31.37
N LEU A 74 -0.64 1.93 -30.33
CA LEU A 74 0.38 2.93 -30.09
C LEU A 74 1.76 2.28 -30.17
N ASP A 75 2.63 2.82 -31.02
CA ASP A 75 4.04 2.47 -31.06
C ASP A 75 4.84 3.46 -30.22
N LEU A 76 5.77 2.97 -29.41
CA LEU A 76 6.64 3.81 -28.60
C LEU A 76 7.83 4.34 -29.41
N GLY A 77 8.03 5.65 -29.40
CA GLY A 77 9.17 6.30 -30.04
C GLY A 77 10.44 6.34 -29.18
N ARG A 78 10.31 6.17 -27.86
CA ARG A 78 11.43 6.16 -26.89
C ARG A 78 11.08 5.30 -25.67
N ASP A 79 12.09 4.92 -24.90
CA ASP A 79 11.94 4.16 -23.67
C ASP A 79 11.16 4.98 -22.61
N ILE A 80 10.27 4.32 -21.86
CA ILE A 80 9.52 4.92 -20.75
C ILE A 80 9.29 3.92 -19.61
N SER A 81 9.48 4.39 -18.38
CA SER A 81 9.05 3.67 -17.19
C SER A 81 7.61 4.03 -16.83
N LEU A 82 6.66 3.23 -17.31
CA LEU A 82 5.23 3.40 -16.98
C LEU A 82 4.88 3.03 -15.52
N GLY A 83 5.87 2.59 -14.73
CA GLY A 83 5.75 2.34 -13.29
C GLY A 83 6.40 3.42 -12.41
N ALA A 84 6.97 4.47 -12.99
CA ALA A 84 7.57 5.56 -12.22
C ALA A 84 6.51 6.40 -11.50
N TRP A 85 6.84 6.89 -10.30
CA TRP A 85 5.90 7.64 -9.44
C TRP A 85 5.89 9.14 -9.73
N ASP A 86 6.93 9.65 -10.38
CA ASP A 86 7.22 11.06 -10.65
C ASP A 86 6.85 11.48 -12.08
N GLN A 87 6.35 10.56 -12.89
CA GLN A 87 5.92 10.80 -14.27
C GLN A 87 4.59 10.10 -14.56
N PRO A 88 3.84 10.53 -15.61
CA PRO A 88 2.62 9.85 -16.02
C PRO A 88 2.86 8.36 -16.29
N GLY A 89 2.20 7.50 -15.52
CA GLY A 89 2.37 6.04 -15.58
C GLY A 89 1.32 5.33 -16.42
N ALA A 90 1.24 4.00 -16.33
CA ALA A 90 0.26 3.19 -17.04
C ALA A 90 -1.20 3.58 -16.73
N ALA A 91 -1.48 3.99 -15.48
CA ALA A 91 -2.81 4.44 -15.07
C ALA A 91 -3.26 5.70 -15.82
N SER A 92 -2.34 6.66 -16.02
CA SER A 92 -2.62 7.89 -16.77
C SER A 92 -2.99 7.58 -18.22
N LEU A 93 -2.35 6.58 -18.84
CA LEU A 93 -2.64 6.15 -20.20
C LEU A 93 -4.05 5.54 -20.30
N VAL A 94 -4.41 4.70 -19.33
CA VAL A 94 -5.76 4.09 -19.23
C VAL A 94 -6.84 5.16 -19.10
N THR A 95 -6.65 6.14 -18.21
CA THR A 95 -7.60 7.25 -18.02
C THR A 95 -7.71 8.12 -19.27
N LEU A 96 -6.59 8.47 -19.89
CA LEU A 96 -6.54 9.36 -21.05
C LEU A 96 -7.22 8.74 -22.27
N LEU A 97 -7.02 7.45 -22.50
CA LEU A 97 -7.69 6.72 -23.57
C LEU A 97 -9.14 6.37 -23.24
N GLY A 98 -9.60 6.58 -21.99
CA GLY A 98 -10.88 6.07 -21.52
C GLY A 98 -11.00 4.56 -21.71
N ALA A 99 -9.89 3.85 -21.54
CA ALA A 99 -9.79 2.40 -21.59
C ALA A 99 -10.11 1.81 -20.21
N GLY A 100 -10.62 0.57 -20.18
CA GLY A 100 -10.67 -0.22 -18.96
C GLY A 100 -9.28 -0.78 -18.61
N PRO A 101 -8.99 -1.10 -17.32
CA PRO A 101 -7.68 -1.65 -16.92
C PRO A 101 -7.32 -2.96 -17.62
N ARG A 102 -8.33 -3.74 -18.05
CA ARG A 102 -8.16 -5.01 -18.78
C ARG A 102 -8.20 -4.84 -20.30
N SER A 103 -8.52 -3.65 -20.80
CA SER A 103 -8.63 -3.39 -22.23
C SER A 103 -7.38 -2.77 -22.82
N ILE A 104 -6.32 -2.60 -22.02
CA ILE A 104 -4.98 -2.22 -22.48
C ILE A 104 -4.03 -3.41 -22.38
N SER A 105 -3.19 -3.59 -23.40
CA SER A 105 -2.23 -4.69 -23.51
C SER A 105 -0.90 -4.18 -24.05
N GLY A 106 0.19 -4.87 -23.72
CA GLY A 106 1.55 -4.47 -24.13
C GLY A 106 2.31 -3.60 -23.13
N VAL A 107 1.69 -3.17 -22.03
CA VAL A 107 2.37 -2.46 -20.94
C VAL A 107 3.21 -3.44 -20.10
N LYS A 108 4.51 -3.17 -19.97
CA LYS A 108 5.46 -4.04 -19.24
C LYS A 108 5.78 -3.49 -17.84
N SER A 109 5.96 -4.37 -16.87
CA SER A 109 6.22 -4.00 -15.46
C SER A 109 7.54 -3.26 -15.24
N GLY A 110 8.56 -3.53 -16.08
CA GLY A 110 9.87 -2.87 -16.04
C GLY A 110 9.96 -1.60 -16.90
N GLY A 111 8.83 -1.15 -17.48
CA GLY A 111 8.82 -0.13 -18.52
C GLY A 111 8.86 -0.71 -19.92
N ASN A 112 8.51 0.12 -20.89
CA ASN A 112 8.47 -0.23 -22.31
C ASN A 112 9.63 0.43 -23.04
N GLN A 113 10.17 -0.26 -24.04
CA GLN A 113 11.28 0.19 -24.87
C GLN A 113 10.77 0.84 -26.16
N ALA A 114 11.60 1.64 -26.81
CA ALA A 114 11.33 2.16 -28.15
C ALA A 114 11.03 0.99 -29.12
N GLY A 115 9.95 1.11 -29.88
CA GLY A 115 9.43 0.08 -30.78
C GLY A 115 8.45 -0.90 -30.14
N ASP A 116 8.26 -0.86 -28.80
CA ASP A 116 7.17 -1.62 -28.19
C ASP A 116 5.80 -1.09 -28.64
N ARG A 117 4.84 -2.01 -28.73
CA ARG A 117 3.47 -1.71 -29.15
C ARG A 117 2.48 -1.92 -28.01
N ILE A 118 1.63 -0.92 -27.80
CA ILE A 118 0.53 -0.94 -26.83
C ILE A 118 -0.79 -0.92 -27.60
N VAL A 119 -1.70 -1.84 -27.27
CA VAL A 119 -3.03 -1.89 -27.90
C VAL A 119 -4.08 -1.68 -26.84
N ALA A 120 -5.05 -0.81 -27.12
CA ALA A 120 -6.14 -0.52 -26.22
C ALA A 120 -7.50 -0.52 -26.93
N HIS A 121 -8.51 -1.10 -26.26
CA HIS A 121 -9.92 -0.82 -26.54
C HIS A 121 -10.39 0.29 -25.60
N ALA A 122 -10.89 1.36 -26.19
CA ALA A 122 -10.95 2.67 -25.58
C ALA A 122 -12.28 3.37 -25.87
N SER A 123 -12.57 4.42 -25.09
CA SER A 123 -13.79 5.21 -25.25
C SER A 123 -13.53 6.69 -24.98
N ALA A 124 -14.12 7.55 -25.81
CA ALA A 124 -13.99 9.00 -25.71
C ALA A 124 -15.38 9.62 -25.57
N ILE A 125 -15.58 10.47 -24.56
CA ILE A 125 -16.84 11.18 -24.35
C ILE A 125 -16.75 12.53 -25.03
N TYR A 126 -17.75 12.86 -25.84
CA TYR A 126 -17.86 14.14 -26.52
C TYR A 126 -19.13 14.85 -26.10
N ARG A 127 -19.05 16.16 -25.87
CA ARG A 127 -20.19 17.04 -25.64
C ARG A 127 -20.46 17.86 -26.89
N HIS A 128 -21.73 17.95 -27.26
CA HIS A 128 -22.19 18.77 -28.36
C HIS A 128 -22.68 20.12 -27.84
N ASP A 129 -22.07 21.21 -28.28
CA ASP A 129 -22.43 22.59 -27.90
C ASP A 129 -23.47 23.24 -28.84
N GLY A 130 -24.05 22.45 -29.75
CA GLY A 130 -25.00 22.92 -30.78
C GLY A 130 -24.36 23.09 -32.16
N LYS A 131 -23.03 23.18 -32.27
CA LYS A 131 -22.33 23.27 -33.57
C LYS A 131 -21.14 22.32 -33.70
N THR A 132 -20.48 21.96 -32.59
CA THR A 132 -19.24 21.18 -32.62
C THR A 132 -19.21 20.18 -31.47
N TRP A 133 -18.57 19.04 -31.72
CA TRP A 133 -18.27 18.07 -30.68
C TRP A 133 -16.95 18.42 -30.03
N THR A 134 -16.96 18.57 -28.71
CA THR A 134 -15.78 18.84 -27.89
C THR A 134 -15.46 17.62 -27.06
N LEU A 135 -14.21 17.16 -27.08
CA LEU A 135 -13.78 16.04 -26.25
C LEU A 135 -13.92 16.45 -24.78
N VAL A 136 -14.75 15.71 -24.04
CA VAL A 136 -14.86 15.77 -22.60
C VAL A 136 -13.89 14.73 -22.05
N THR A 137 -12.62 15.09 -22.02
CA THR A 137 -11.61 14.26 -21.38
C THR A 137 -11.92 14.22 -19.86
N PRO A 138 -11.90 13.05 -19.21
CA PRO A 138 -11.75 13.01 -17.76
C PRO A 138 -10.53 13.85 -17.38
N ALA A 139 -10.53 14.54 -16.24
CA ALA A 139 -9.37 15.31 -15.78
C ALA A 139 -8.15 14.38 -15.70
N GLY A 140 -7.35 14.34 -16.76
CA GLY A 140 -6.17 13.53 -16.85
C GLY A 140 -5.17 13.98 -15.80
N PHE A 141 -4.36 13.05 -15.31
CA PHE A 141 -3.25 13.34 -14.42
C PHE A 141 -2.36 14.43 -15.05
N LYS A 142 -2.42 15.66 -14.53
CA LYS A 142 -1.43 16.70 -14.82
C LYS A 142 -0.25 16.45 -13.88
N ALA A 143 0.94 16.26 -14.45
CA ALA A 143 2.17 16.22 -13.66
C ALA A 143 2.22 17.50 -12.80
N ALA A 144 2.53 17.35 -11.51
CA ALA A 144 2.76 18.50 -10.65
C ALA A 144 3.98 19.25 -11.21
N GLU A 145 3.75 20.46 -11.69
CA GLU A 145 4.84 21.38 -11.99
C GLU A 145 5.57 21.65 -10.67
N ALA A 146 6.87 21.37 -10.63
CA ALA A 146 7.67 21.59 -9.44
C ALA A 146 7.53 23.08 -9.07
N PRO A 147 7.11 23.43 -7.84
CA PRO A 147 6.92 24.83 -7.50
C PRO A 147 8.23 25.58 -7.71
N SER A 148 8.20 26.68 -8.46
CA SER A 148 9.27 27.65 -8.41
C SER A 148 9.38 28.14 -6.97
N LEU A 149 10.59 28.07 -6.41
CA LEU A 149 10.92 28.42 -5.02
C LEU A 149 10.89 29.95 -4.78
N ASP A 150 9.97 30.67 -5.42
CA ASP A 150 9.88 32.11 -5.26
C ASP A 150 8.42 32.56 -5.33
N THR A 151 7.73 32.42 -4.20
CA THR A 151 6.84 33.41 -3.57
C THR A 151 5.85 32.71 -2.62
N GLY A 152 5.88 33.09 -1.35
CA GLY A 152 4.78 32.99 -0.39
C GLY A 152 3.99 31.67 -0.31
N ALA A 153 4.46 30.76 0.56
CA ALA A 153 3.76 29.61 1.14
C ALA A 153 2.58 29.01 0.31
N PRO A 154 2.80 27.89 -0.41
CA PRO A 154 1.73 27.20 -1.13
C PRO A 154 0.63 26.74 -0.17
N PRO A 155 -0.63 26.58 -0.64
CA PRO A 155 -1.61 25.81 0.11
C PRO A 155 -0.98 24.45 0.44
N PRO A 156 -1.15 23.94 1.68
CA PRO A 156 -0.47 22.71 2.08
C PRO A 156 -0.85 21.63 1.07
N VAL A 157 0.14 20.84 0.63
CA VAL A 157 0.02 19.71 -0.32
C VAL A 157 -1.23 18.86 -0.03
N THR A 158 -1.66 18.81 1.23
CA THR A 158 -2.93 18.25 1.72
C THR A 158 -4.19 18.78 1.02
N ARG A 159 -4.36 20.09 0.80
CA ARG A 159 -5.55 20.64 0.10
C ARG A 159 -5.60 20.20 -1.35
N GLN A 160 -4.45 20.26 -2.03
CA GLN A 160 -4.35 19.85 -3.43
C GLN A 160 -4.60 18.34 -3.61
N LEU A 161 -4.17 17.51 -2.65
CA LEU A 161 -4.50 16.09 -2.58
C LEU A 161 -6.00 15.85 -2.33
N LEU A 162 -6.62 16.61 -1.42
CA LEU A 162 -8.05 16.52 -1.15
C LEU A 162 -8.88 16.93 -2.38
N ASP A 163 -8.49 17.98 -3.09
CA ASP A 163 -9.15 18.40 -4.33
C ASP A 163 -9.00 17.35 -5.43
N THR A 164 -7.85 16.68 -5.50
CA THR A 164 -7.63 15.56 -6.43
C THR A 164 -8.50 14.35 -6.07
N LEU A 165 -8.60 14.01 -4.78
CA LEU A 165 -9.48 12.94 -4.31
C LEU A 165 -10.95 13.27 -4.59
N ASP A 166 -11.37 14.51 -4.39
CA ASP A 166 -12.72 14.99 -4.67
C ASP A 166 -13.02 14.98 -6.18
N GLN A 167 -12.04 15.33 -7.02
CA GLN A 167 -12.15 15.12 -8.46
C GLN A 167 -12.23 13.64 -8.83
N ILE A 168 -11.50 12.74 -8.17
CA ILE A 168 -11.62 11.29 -8.43
C ILE A 168 -13.02 10.79 -8.03
N THR A 169 -13.58 11.21 -6.90
CA THR A 169 -14.93 10.78 -6.49
C THR A 169 -16.03 11.31 -7.42
N HIS A 170 -15.84 12.48 -8.05
CA HIS A 170 -16.82 13.12 -8.94
C HIS A 170 -16.59 12.88 -10.45
N SER A 171 -15.36 12.58 -10.88
CA SER A 171 -15.00 12.39 -12.30
C SER A 171 -15.35 11.00 -12.83
N VAL A 172 -15.55 10.03 -11.94
CA VAL A 172 -16.17 8.78 -12.34
C VAL A 172 -17.68 8.99 -12.31
N ALA A 173 -18.32 8.98 -13.48
CA ALA A 173 -19.77 8.90 -13.59
C ALA A 173 -20.26 7.58 -12.94
N TYR A 174 -20.45 7.59 -11.61
CA TYR A 174 -20.64 6.41 -10.76
C TYR A 174 -22.01 6.42 -10.08
N SER A 175 -23.08 6.57 -10.85
CA SER A 175 -24.44 6.57 -10.31
C SER A 175 -25.13 5.20 -10.30
N ALA A 176 -24.44 4.06 -10.53
CA ALA A 176 -25.15 2.76 -10.59
C ALA A 176 -24.45 1.47 -10.11
N SER A 177 -23.14 1.44 -9.78
CA SER A 177 -22.47 0.17 -9.39
C SER A 177 -21.96 0.20 -7.95
N SER A 178 -22.67 -0.49 -7.05
CA SER A 178 -22.35 -0.63 -5.62
C SER A 178 -21.00 -1.32 -5.36
N THR A 179 -20.58 -2.24 -6.24
CA THR A 179 -19.28 -2.92 -6.16
C THR A 179 -18.11 -1.97 -6.35
N ALA A 180 -18.29 -0.94 -7.16
CA ALA A 180 -17.21 -0.07 -7.52
C ALA A 180 -17.07 1.08 -6.51
N GLN A 181 -18.20 1.54 -5.94
CA GLN A 181 -18.21 2.37 -4.74
C GLN A 181 -17.54 1.67 -3.54
N SER A 182 -17.78 0.36 -3.34
CA SER A 182 -17.15 -0.37 -2.24
C SER A 182 -15.63 -0.53 -2.40
N VAL A 183 -15.13 -0.68 -3.64
CA VAL A 183 -13.68 -0.70 -3.91
C VAL A 183 -13.04 0.65 -3.60
N VAL A 184 -13.62 1.75 -4.08
CA VAL A 184 -13.09 3.10 -3.82
C VAL A 184 -13.11 3.39 -2.31
N GLN A 185 -14.22 3.09 -1.64
CA GLN A 185 -14.34 3.22 -0.19
C GLN A 185 -13.27 2.41 0.54
N GLN A 186 -13.09 1.13 0.18
CA GLN A 186 -12.11 0.25 0.82
C GLN A 186 -10.67 0.74 0.63
N GLU A 187 -10.32 1.29 -0.55
CA GLU A 187 -8.98 1.84 -0.79
C GLU A 187 -8.75 3.16 -0.04
N LEU A 188 -9.76 4.04 0.05
CA LEU A 188 -9.68 5.26 0.86
C LEU A 188 -9.52 4.92 2.34
N GLU A 189 -10.33 4.00 2.87
CA GLU A 189 -10.23 3.55 4.26
C GLU A 189 -8.85 2.96 4.58
N ARG A 190 -8.31 2.10 3.69
CA ARG A 190 -6.94 1.57 3.82
C ARG A 190 -5.89 2.68 3.80
N SER A 191 -6.04 3.67 2.92
CA SER A 191 -5.11 4.79 2.81
C SER A 191 -5.13 5.68 4.05
N VAL A 192 -6.33 6.02 4.56
CA VAL A 192 -6.52 6.77 5.80
C VAL A 192 -5.93 5.99 6.99
N ALA A 193 -6.19 4.69 7.10
CA ALA A 193 -5.60 3.85 8.15
C ALA A 193 -4.06 3.84 8.07
N ARG A 194 -3.50 3.81 6.86
CA ARG A 194 -2.04 3.86 6.65
C ARG A 194 -1.44 5.22 7.01
N ILE A 195 -2.10 6.31 6.64
CA ILE A 195 -1.72 7.69 6.98
C ILE A 195 -1.77 7.88 8.49
N ASN A 196 -2.91 7.55 9.12
CA ASN A 196 -3.08 7.64 10.57
C ASN A 196 -2.06 6.78 11.30
N GLY A 197 -1.84 5.54 10.84
CA GLY A 197 -0.79 4.68 11.40
C GLY A 197 0.60 5.30 11.26
N ARG A 198 0.91 5.94 10.13
CA ARG A 198 2.21 6.60 9.92
C ARG A 198 2.35 7.87 10.76
N LEU A 199 1.29 8.66 10.91
CA LEU A 199 1.24 9.84 11.77
C LEU A 199 1.34 9.45 13.25
N ALA A 200 0.65 8.39 13.67
CA ALA A 200 0.76 7.82 15.01
C ALA A 200 2.20 7.36 15.29
N ARG A 201 2.85 6.66 14.35
CA ARG A 201 4.26 6.24 14.50
C ARG A 201 5.24 7.41 14.43
N LEU A 202 4.89 8.47 13.69
CA LEU A 202 5.63 9.72 13.77
C LEU A 202 5.48 10.28 15.18
N GLN A 203 4.28 10.52 15.70
CA GLN A 203 4.07 11.17 17.01
C GLN A 203 4.54 10.33 18.21
N GLN A 204 4.25 9.02 18.22
CA GLN A 204 4.42 8.10 19.35
C GLN A 204 5.67 7.18 19.21
N GLY A 205 6.26 7.11 18.02
CA GLY A 205 7.38 6.20 17.71
C GLY A 205 6.94 4.77 17.39
N TYR A 206 7.91 3.91 17.08
CA TYR A 206 7.75 2.48 16.87
C TYR A 206 8.03 1.74 18.19
N PRO A 207 7.02 1.17 18.86
CA PRO A 207 7.23 0.38 20.07
C PRO A 207 8.08 -0.86 19.77
N LEU A 208 9.20 -0.98 20.46
CA LEU A 208 10.11 -2.12 20.38
C LEU A 208 10.04 -2.90 21.69
N ALA A 209 9.40 -4.07 21.66
CA ALA A 209 9.27 -4.94 22.82
C ALA A 209 10.63 -5.50 23.22
N GLY A 210 11.15 -5.00 24.34
CA GLY A 210 12.46 -5.33 24.88
C GLY A 210 12.36 -6.46 25.88
N GLY A 211 12.77 -6.24 27.11
CA GLY A 211 12.77 -7.22 28.18
C GLY A 211 12.77 -6.51 29.51
N PRO A 212 13.22 -7.15 30.59
CA PRO A 212 13.23 -6.48 31.88
C PRO A 212 14.17 -5.28 31.90
N ASP A 213 13.93 -4.30 32.77
CA ASP A 213 14.61 -2.98 32.77
C ASP A 213 16.15 -3.05 32.81
N ARG A 214 16.70 -4.06 33.49
CA ARG A 214 18.16 -4.31 33.58
C ARG A 214 18.66 -5.45 32.69
N GLY A 215 17.88 -5.78 31.67
CA GLY A 215 18.10 -6.88 30.76
C GLY A 215 18.84 -6.51 29.48
N GLU A 216 19.44 -7.52 28.85
CA GLU A 216 20.13 -7.39 27.56
C GLU A 216 19.19 -6.89 26.46
N TYR A 217 17.94 -7.35 26.48
CA TYR A 217 16.92 -6.95 25.51
C TYR A 217 16.62 -5.44 25.54
N VAL A 218 16.45 -4.85 26.74
CA VAL A 218 16.23 -3.40 26.89
C VAL A 218 17.49 -2.62 26.57
N ALA A 219 18.67 -3.12 26.94
CA ALA A 219 19.94 -2.47 26.60
C ALA A 219 20.11 -2.36 25.07
N PHE A 220 19.87 -3.46 24.35
CA PHE A 220 19.88 -3.48 22.88
C PHE A 220 18.82 -2.52 22.31
N ALA A 221 17.58 -2.58 22.81
CA ALA A 221 16.49 -1.75 22.32
C ALA A 221 16.78 -0.24 22.49
N ARG A 222 17.38 0.16 23.61
CA ARG A 222 17.82 1.54 23.87
C ARG A 222 18.94 1.97 22.92
N ALA A 223 19.94 1.12 22.70
CA ALA A 223 21.02 1.40 21.76
C ALA A 223 20.49 1.55 20.32
N LEU A 224 19.59 0.67 19.89
CA LEU A 224 18.92 0.76 18.59
C LEU A 224 18.09 2.04 18.47
N ALA A 225 17.37 2.43 19.53
CA ALA A 225 16.59 3.65 19.51
C ALA A 225 17.45 4.91 19.33
N GLU A 226 18.65 4.93 19.90
CA GLU A 226 19.58 6.04 19.73
C GLU A 226 20.12 6.12 18.29
N VAL A 227 20.51 4.97 17.71
CA VAL A 227 20.92 4.90 16.30
C VAL A 227 19.76 5.26 15.36
N ALA A 228 18.54 4.83 15.68
CA ALA A 228 17.35 5.13 14.88
C ALA A 228 17.02 6.63 14.91
N ARG A 229 17.22 7.29 16.06
CA ARG A 229 17.00 8.73 16.22
C ARG A 229 17.88 9.54 15.28
N SER A 230 19.13 9.15 15.06
CA SER A 230 20.03 9.83 14.11
C SER A 230 19.55 9.75 12.65
N ARG A 231 18.64 8.81 12.34
CA ARG A 231 18.00 8.62 11.03
C ARG A 231 16.55 9.14 10.99
N GLN A 232 16.16 9.97 11.97
CA GLN A 232 14.80 10.50 12.13
C GLN A 232 13.72 9.43 12.33
N ILE A 233 14.09 8.23 12.81
CA ILE A 233 13.16 7.16 13.17
C ILE A 233 13.04 7.15 14.70
N ARG A 234 11.82 7.42 15.21
CA ARG A 234 11.54 7.32 16.65
C ARG A 234 11.23 5.88 17.01
N VAL A 235 12.10 5.22 17.77
CA VAL A 235 11.84 3.89 18.36
C VAL A 235 11.64 4.08 19.85
N THR A 236 10.62 3.41 20.40
CA THR A 236 10.26 3.50 21.82
C THR A 236 10.50 2.12 22.46
N PRO A 237 11.61 1.91 23.19
CA PRO A 237 11.88 0.66 23.89
C PRO A 237 10.84 0.41 24.98
N LEU A 238 10.23 -0.78 24.97
CA LEU A 238 9.30 -1.22 26.01
C LEU A 238 10.00 -2.15 26.99
N ILE A 239 9.71 -1.95 28.28
CA ILE A 239 10.09 -2.88 29.33
C ILE A 239 9.03 -3.97 29.40
N THR A 240 9.44 -5.22 29.32
CA THR A 240 8.55 -6.39 29.30
C THR A 240 9.13 -7.53 30.14
N GLY A 241 8.38 -8.61 30.30
CA GLY A 241 8.85 -9.86 30.88
C GLY A 241 9.86 -10.61 30.00
N GLY A 242 9.85 -10.40 28.68
CA GLY A 242 10.74 -11.07 27.71
C GLY A 242 10.00 -11.75 26.55
N GLY A 243 10.63 -12.72 25.89
CA GLY A 243 10.22 -13.23 24.58
C GLY A 243 8.74 -13.65 24.43
N ALA A 244 8.16 -14.35 25.40
CA ALA A 244 6.75 -14.78 25.32
C ALA A 244 5.77 -13.60 25.41
N GLU A 245 6.03 -12.63 26.30
CA GLU A 245 5.24 -11.41 26.41
C GLU A 245 5.41 -10.53 25.15
N ASN A 246 6.63 -10.44 24.63
CA ASN A 246 6.90 -9.70 23.40
C ASN A 246 6.10 -10.26 22.22
N ILE A 247 6.01 -11.59 22.10
CA ILE A 247 5.20 -12.25 21.08
C ILE A 247 3.71 -11.94 21.26
N ALA A 248 3.22 -11.86 22.50
CA ALA A 248 1.84 -11.47 22.77
C ALA A 248 1.58 -10.02 22.32
N LEU A 249 2.49 -9.08 22.63
CA LEU A 249 2.41 -7.68 22.19
C LEU A 249 2.49 -7.54 20.66
N LEU A 250 3.28 -8.38 19.99
CA LEU A 250 3.31 -8.46 18.53
C LEU A 250 1.99 -8.98 17.95
N ARG A 251 1.35 -9.94 18.64
CA ARG A 251 0.08 -10.53 18.20
C ARG A 251 -1.11 -9.58 18.41
N SER A 252 -1.13 -8.81 19.49
CA SER A 252 -2.16 -7.78 19.73
C SER A 252 -1.97 -6.52 18.88
N GLY A 253 -0.76 -6.27 18.40
CA GLY A 253 -0.40 -5.06 17.67
C GLY A 253 0.07 -3.91 18.55
N ASP A 254 0.21 -4.13 19.86
CA ASP A 254 0.73 -3.15 20.82
C ASP A 254 2.25 -2.91 20.64
N ALA A 255 2.95 -3.88 20.05
CA ALA A 255 4.31 -3.74 19.56
C ALA A 255 4.38 -4.07 18.07
N VAL A 256 5.26 -3.37 17.34
CA VAL A 256 5.50 -3.62 15.91
C VAL A 256 6.77 -4.44 15.66
N VAL A 257 7.70 -4.41 16.62
CA VAL A 257 8.94 -5.20 16.62
C VAL A 257 9.17 -5.67 18.05
N GLY A 258 9.73 -6.87 18.22
CA GLY A 258 10.05 -7.41 19.52
C GLY A 258 11.25 -8.36 19.47
N LEU A 259 11.97 -8.45 20.58
CA LEU A 259 13.04 -9.41 20.75
C LEU A 259 12.48 -10.73 21.26
N ALA A 260 12.96 -11.86 20.74
CA ALA A 260 12.55 -13.17 21.24
C ALA A 260 13.62 -14.20 20.96
N GLN A 261 13.68 -15.20 21.83
CA GLN A 261 14.49 -16.38 21.63
C GLN A 261 13.97 -17.17 20.43
N ALA A 262 14.87 -17.73 19.63
CA ALA A 262 14.53 -18.41 18.38
C ALA A 262 13.60 -19.63 18.59
N ASP A 263 13.76 -20.35 19.70
CA ASP A 263 12.91 -21.47 20.09
C ASP A 263 11.48 -21.01 20.44
N THR A 264 11.36 -19.93 21.21
CA THR A 264 10.09 -19.33 21.62
C THR A 264 9.34 -18.76 20.42
N ALA A 265 10.05 -18.05 19.52
CA ALA A 265 9.48 -17.55 18.27
C ALA A 265 8.98 -18.68 17.36
N ARG A 266 9.72 -19.79 17.27
CA ARG A 266 9.30 -20.97 16.50
C ARG A 266 8.06 -21.63 17.10
N LEU A 267 8.01 -21.81 18.43
CA LEU A 267 6.83 -22.33 19.11
C LEU A 267 5.60 -21.46 18.87
N ALA A 268 5.74 -20.13 18.88
CA ALA A 268 4.64 -19.21 18.60
C ALA A 268 4.18 -19.27 17.14
N TYR A 269 5.12 -19.30 16.19
CA TYR A 269 4.81 -19.41 14.77
C TYR A 269 3.99 -20.67 14.45
N GLU A 270 4.38 -21.80 15.06
CA GLU A 270 3.72 -23.10 14.89
C GLU A 270 2.50 -23.29 15.80
N GLY A 271 2.27 -22.40 16.78
CA GLY A 271 1.18 -22.53 17.74
C GLY A 271 1.34 -23.71 18.70
N ARG A 272 2.55 -23.95 19.19
CA ARG A 272 2.88 -25.08 20.08
C ARG A 272 3.31 -24.63 21.48
N GLY A 273 3.32 -25.58 22.41
CA GLY A 273 3.78 -25.35 23.78
C GLY A 273 2.95 -24.27 24.47
N PRO A 274 3.56 -23.20 25.03
CA PRO A 274 2.84 -22.12 25.69
C PRO A 274 1.84 -21.35 24.81
N PHE A 275 1.90 -21.52 23.48
CA PHE A 275 1.05 -20.82 22.52
C PHE A 275 -0.08 -21.70 21.95
N ALA A 276 -0.25 -22.93 22.44
CA ALA A 276 -1.25 -23.87 21.92
C ALA A 276 -2.68 -23.29 21.90
N ASP A 277 -3.09 -22.66 23.01
CA ASP A 277 -4.43 -22.08 23.15
C ASP A 277 -4.64 -20.84 22.26
N GLN A 278 -3.55 -20.21 21.80
CA GLN A 278 -3.59 -19.03 20.92
C GLN A 278 -3.52 -19.42 19.43
N GLY A 279 -3.18 -20.66 19.11
CA GLY A 279 -2.93 -21.14 17.76
C GLY A 279 -1.71 -20.51 17.05
N PRO A 280 -1.42 -20.96 15.81
CA PRO A 280 -0.24 -20.53 15.05
C PRO A 280 -0.22 -19.02 14.75
N PHE A 281 0.92 -18.36 14.98
CA PHE A 281 1.13 -16.96 14.59
C PHE A 281 1.79 -16.85 13.20
N GLY A 282 1.06 -17.21 12.15
CA GLY A 282 1.59 -17.32 10.79
C GLY A 282 2.09 -16.01 10.15
N SER A 283 1.74 -14.85 10.71
CA SER A 283 2.23 -13.54 10.27
C SER A 283 3.52 -13.09 10.98
N LEU A 284 4.03 -13.84 11.97
CA LEU A 284 5.30 -13.54 12.63
C LEU A 284 6.46 -13.64 11.62
N ARG A 285 7.34 -12.65 11.61
CA ARG A 285 8.51 -12.59 10.70
C ARG A 285 9.78 -12.31 11.49
N ALA A 286 10.85 -13.03 11.16
CA ALA A 286 12.18 -12.75 11.70
C ALA A 286 12.84 -11.62 10.90
N LEU A 287 13.44 -10.65 11.59
CA LEU A 287 14.22 -9.57 10.97
C LEU A 287 15.71 -9.90 10.92
N GLY A 288 16.22 -10.62 11.93
CA GLY A 288 17.62 -11.02 12.00
C GLY A 288 17.94 -11.75 13.30
N SER A 289 19.08 -12.45 13.31
CA SER A 289 19.70 -13.00 14.52
C SER A 289 20.64 -11.96 15.11
N LEU A 290 20.67 -11.82 16.44
CA LEU A 290 21.43 -10.76 17.12
C LEU A 290 22.64 -11.30 17.87
N TYR A 291 22.41 -12.11 18.90
CA TYR A 291 23.45 -12.67 19.76
C TYR A 291 22.97 -13.99 20.38
N PRO A 292 23.90 -14.89 20.78
CA PRO A 292 23.54 -16.10 21.49
C PRO A 292 23.08 -15.79 22.92
N GLU A 293 22.00 -16.43 23.36
CA GLU A 293 21.53 -16.36 24.74
C GLU A 293 21.91 -17.65 25.49
N LEU A 294 22.84 -17.54 26.44
CA LEU A 294 23.29 -18.68 27.24
C LEU A 294 22.37 -18.91 28.44
N VAL A 295 22.14 -20.19 28.75
CA VAL A 295 21.45 -20.59 29.99
C VAL A 295 22.43 -20.48 31.16
N HIS A 296 22.07 -19.67 32.14
CA HIS A 296 22.89 -19.42 33.32
C HIS A 296 22.35 -20.21 34.51
N ILE A 297 23.13 -21.17 35.00
CA ILE A 297 22.84 -21.87 36.25
C ILE A 297 23.75 -21.28 37.32
N VAL A 298 23.18 -20.54 38.25
CA VAL A 298 23.95 -19.86 39.31
C VAL A 298 23.63 -20.52 40.64
N VAL A 299 24.64 -21.14 41.22
CA VAL A 299 24.57 -21.76 42.54
C VAL A 299 25.35 -20.94 43.55
N ARG A 300 25.02 -21.11 44.83
CA ARG A 300 25.92 -20.69 45.90
C ARG A 300 27.21 -21.51 45.81
N ASP A 301 28.31 -20.95 46.27
CA ASP A 301 29.57 -21.69 46.44
C ASP A 301 29.40 -22.75 47.55
N ASP A 302 28.82 -23.88 47.15
CA ASP A 302 28.50 -25.03 48.00
C ASP A 302 29.23 -26.25 47.40
N PRO A 303 30.13 -26.90 48.15
CA PRO A 303 30.91 -28.02 47.64
C PRO A 303 30.05 -29.22 47.24
N ALA A 304 28.78 -29.28 47.67
CA ALA A 304 27.82 -30.32 47.27
C ALA A 304 27.16 -30.06 45.90
N LEU A 305 27.39 -28.90 45.26
CA LEU A 305 26.82 -28.53 43.96
C LEU A 305 27.95 -28.42 42.91
N ARG A 306 28.32 -29.55 42.31
CA ARG A 306 29.43 -29.65 41.33
C ARG A 306 28.94 -29.90 39.90
N GLY A 307 27.69 -30.29 39.71
CA GLY A 307 27.08 -30.46 38.40
C GLY A 307 25.56 -30.30 38.41
N VAL A 308 24.95 -30.28 37.22
CA VAL A 308 23.50 -30.11 37.04
C VAL A 308 22.69 -31.20 37.77
N ARG A 309 23.26 -32.41 37.89
CA ARG A 309 22.62 -33.54 38.58
C ARG A 309 22.45 -33.31 40.08
N ASP A 310 23.23 -32.40 40.67
CA ASP A 310 23.20 -32.12 42.10
C ASP A 310 22.06 -31.15 42.48
N LEU A 311 21.41 -30.54 41.47
CA LEU A 311 20.27 -29.65 41.64
C LEU A 311 18.99 -30.44 41.93
N LYS A 312 18.68 -30.63 43.22
CA LYS A 312 17.40 -31.24 43.65
C LYS A 312 16.21 -30.32 43.36
N ALA A 313 15.13 -30.87 42.79
CA ALA A 313 13.94 -30.14 42.36
C ALA A 313 13.32 -29.15 43.38
N PRO A 314 13.26 -29.42 44.71
CA PRO A 314 12.66 -28.48 45.67
C PRO A 314 13.50 -27.22 45.94
N ALA A 315 14.80 -27.24 45.59
CA ALA A 315 15.76 -26.17 45.85
C ALA A 315 15.85 -25.14 44.71
N LEU A 316 15.21 -25.39 43.57
CA LEU A 316 15.24 -24.51 42.40
C LEU A 316 14.19 -23.42 42.53
N ARG A 317 14.60 -22.18 42.77
CA ARG A 317 13.74 -21.03 42.47
C ARG A 317 13.99 -20.60 41.03
N ARG A 318 12.97 -20.78 40.19
CA ARG A 318 12.85 -20.05 38.93
C ARG A 318 12.62 -18.59 39.30
N ARG A 319 13.63 -17.73 39.15
CA ARG A 319 13.44 -16.29 39.26
C ARG A 319 13.28 -15.74 37.84
N PRO A 320 12.33 -14.83 37.58
CA PRO A 320 12.51 -13.88 36.51
C PRO A 320 13.72 -13.03 36.90
N VAL A 321 14.89 -13.31 36.31
CA VAL A 321 16.04 -12.42 36.41
C VAL A 321 15.86 -11.37 35.32
N ALA A 322 16.06 -10.11 35.69
CA ALA A 322 15.93 -9.01 34.76
C ALA A 322 16.91 -9.20 33.58
N GLY A 323 16.38 -9.57 32.41
CA GLY A 323 17.14 -9.88 31.20
C GLY A 323 16.83 -11.21 30.55
N CYS A 324 16.25 -12.15 31.30
CA CYS A 324 16.01 -13.49 30.79
C CYS A 324 14.70 -14.05 31.36
N ALA A 325 13.61 -13.97 30.59
CA ALA A 325 12.44 -14.80 30.86
C ALA A 325 12.78 -16.27 30.60
N GLY A 326 13.36 -16.95 31.59
CA GLY A 326 13.41 -18.40 31.64
C GLY A 326 14.78 -19.07 31.69
N SER A 327 15.90 -18.34 31.64
CA SER A 327 17.23 -18.95 31.52
C SER A 327 18.10 -18.89 32.78
N THR A 328 17.60 -18.37 33.92
CA THR A 328 18.36 -18.35 35.18
C THR A 328 17.71 -19.17 36.29
N TRP A 329 18.43 -20.18 36.75
CA TRP A 329 18.03 -21.04 37.86
C TRP A 329 18.91 -20.75 39.07
N VAL A 330 18.30 -20.44 40.21
CA VAL A 330 19.01 -20.19 41.48
C VAL A 330 18.71 -21.32 42.46
N GLY A 331 19.74 -22.10 42.78
CA GLY A 331 19.67 -23.18 43.76
C GLY A 331 19.83 -22.68 45.21
N ARG A 332 18.96 -23.12 46.13
CA ARG A 332 19.10 -22.89 47.58
C ARG A 332 19.09 -24.22 48.33
N THR A 333 20.18 -24.59 49.01
CA THR A 333 20.18 -25.75 49.90
C THR A 333 19.32 -25.47 51.14
N GLY A 334 18.24 -26.22 51.29
CA GLY A 334 17.40 -26.20 52.50
C GLY A 334 18.08 -27.03 53.59
N ALA A 335 18.68 -26.39 54.58
CA ALA A 335 19.02 -27.05 55.83
C ALA A 335 17.70 -27.37 56.56
N ALA A 336 17.42 -28.66 56.76
CA ALA A 336 16.31 -29.13 57.55
C ALA A 336 16.40 -28.57 58.98
N ARG A 337 15.52 -27.64 59.35
CA ARG A 337 15.27 -27.33 60.76
C ARG A 337 14.39 -28.44 61.32
N ARG A 338 14.99 -29.38 62.05
CA ARG A 338 14.27 -30.21 63.02
C ARG A 338 13.58 -29.26 64.00
N ALA A 339 12.26 -29.38 64.14
CA ALA A 339 11.51 -28.70 65.19
C ALA A 339 11.93 -29.29 66.56
N PRO A 340 12.13 -28.47 67.60
CA PRO A 340 12.28 -28.97 68.96
C PRO A 340 10.92 -29.45 69.48
N GLY A 341 10.92 -30.55 70.22
CA GLY A 341 9.70 -31.20 70.71
C GLY A 341 8.84 -30.33 71.64
N ARG A 342 7.55 -30.67 71.63
CA ARG A 342 6.59 -30.51 72.74
C ARG A 342 5.80 -31.83 72.71
N GLY A 343 5.70 -32.65 73.75
CA GLY A 343 5.60 -32.30 75.16
C GLY A 343 4.12 -32.09 75.51
N ALA A 344 3.33 -33.17 75.43
CA ALA A 344 2.15 -33.53 76.22
C ALA A 344 1.65 -34.89 75.73
#